data_AF-A0A356Z652-F1
#
_entry.id   AF-A0A356Z652-F1
#
_cell.length_a   1.000
_cell.length_b   1.000
_cell.length_c   1.000
_cell.angle_alpha   90.00
_cell.angle_beta   90.00
_cell.angle_gamma   90.00
#
_symmetry.space_group_name_H-M   'P 1'
#
loop_
_entity.id
_entity.type
_entity.pdbx_description
1 polymer ?
#
loop_
_entity_poly.entity_id
_entity_poly.type
_entity_poly.pdbx_seq_one_letter_code
_entity_poly.pdbx_strand_id
1 'polypeptide(L)'
;MNLKKEPVLLNAASFPGRRGYLPPVSDLPTVAIEELIPNSFLRCTPLRLPELSEMEVTRHFNLLSERSFGVDQGFYPLGSCTM
;
A
#
# COMPACT_ATOMS: atom_id res chain seq x y z
N MET A 1 14.95 20.39 18.48
CA MET A 1 14.98 19.12 17.72
C MET A 1 13.54 18.81 17.33
N ASN A 2 13.14 19.09 16.09
CA ASN A 2 11.78 18.80 15.64
C ASN A 2 11.64 17.27 15.51
N LEU A 3 10.96 16.64 16.47
CA LEU A 3 10.58 15.23 16.36
C LEU A 3 9.69 15.09 15.13
N LYS A 4 10.24 14.60 14.02
CA LYS A 4 9.45 14.27 12.82
C LYS A 4 8.39 13.26 13.26
N LYS A 5 7.12 13.65 13.18
CA LYS A 5 5.96 12.84 13.57
C LYS A 5 6.07 11.45 12.95
N GLU A 6 5.94 10.41 13.77
CA GLU A 6 5.99 9.01 13.30
C GLU A 6 4.94 8.76 12.22
N PRO A 7 5.26 7.96 11.17
CA PRO A 7 4.28 7.64 10.17
C PRO A 7 3.26 6.72 10.84
N VAL A 8 1.99 7.14 10.84
CA VAL A 8 0.91 6.32 11.41
C VAL A 8 0.88 4.99 10.67
N LEU A 9 0.77 3.88 11.41
CA LEU A 9 0.61 2.55 10.82
C LEU A 9 -0.63 2.54 9.93
N LEU A 10 -0.52 1.95 8.74
CA LEU A 10 -1.62 1.92 7.76
C LEU A 10 -2.93 1.37 8.36
N ASN A 11 -2.83 0.32 9.18
CA ASN A 11 -3.98 -0.28 9.86
C ASN A 11 -4.62 0.66 10.91
N ALA A 12 -3.82 1.52 11.55
CA ALA A 12 -4.32 2.48 12.53
C ALA A 12 -4.97 3.70 11.88
N ALA A 13 -4.55 4.06 10.65
CA ALA A 13 -5.15 5.13 9.86
C ALA A 13 -6.38 4.68 9.05
N SER A 14 -6.66 3.37 9.01
CA SER A 14 -7.72 2.76 8.21
C SER A 14 -9.11 3.23 8.64
N PHE A 15 -9.99 3.48 7.66
CA PHE A 15 -11.39 3.80 7.91
C PHE A 15 -12.31 3.03 6.95
N PRO A 16 -13.31 2.28 7.45
CA PRO A 16 -14.17 1.45 6.60
C PRO A 16 -14.83 2.23 5.46
N GLY A 17 -14.86 1.63 4.27
CA GLY A 17 -15.36 2.18 3.02
C GLY A 17 -14.39 3.08 2.25
N ARG A 18 -13.21 3.42 2.80
CA ARG A 18 -12.25 4.26 2.08
C ARG A 18 -11.55 3.50 0.96
N ARG A 19 -11.43 4.18 -0.18
CA ARG A 19 -10.75 3.67 -1.37
C ARG A 19 -9.66 4.63 -1.81
N GLY A 20 -8.44 4.11 -1.90
CA GLY A 20 -7.26 4.90 -2.26
C GLY A 20 -6.97 4.87 -3.75
N TYR A 21 -7.61 3.97 -4.48
CA TYR A 21 -7.46 3.84 -5.91
C TYR A 21 -8.79 3.41 -6.53
N LEU A 22 -9.15 4.10 -7.61
CA LEU A 22 -10.24 3.70 -8.47
C LEU A 22 -9.60 3.06 -9.71
N PRO A 23 -9.76 1.74 -9.92
CA PRO A 23 -9.31 1.11 -11.15
C PRO A 23 -10.04 1.75 -12.34
N PRO A 24 -9.40 1.75 -13.53
CA PRO A 24 -10.03 2.26 -14.73
C PRO A 24 -11.34 1.50 -15.01
N VAL A 25 -12.28 2.19 -15.65
CA VAL A 25 -13.52 1.57 -16.11
C VAL A 25 -13.17 0.50 -17.13
N SER A 26 -13.73 -0.70 -16.96
CA SER A 26 -13.57 -1.82 -17.89
C SER A 26 -14.62 -1.74 -18.98
N ASP A 27 -14.20 -1.89 -20.24
CA ASP A 27 -15.11 -1.99 -21.39
C ASP A 27 -15.70 -3.41 -21.56
N LEU A 28 -15.22 -4.37 -20.76
CA LEU A 28 -15.72 -5.75 -20.76
C LEU A 28 -17.04 -5.85 -19.98
N PRO A 29 -17.96 -6.74 -20.42
CA PRO A 29 -19.18 -7.02 -19.67
C PRO A 29 -18.84 -7.54 -18.26
N THR A 30 -19.65 -7.14 -17.28
CA THR A 30 -19.50 -7.63 -15.91
C THR A 30 -19.98 -9.08 -15.84
N VAL A 31 -19.11 -9.98 -15.40
CA VAL A 31 -19.41 -11.41 -15.19
C VAL A 31 -19.37 -11.70 -13.69
N ALA A 32 -20.29 -12.54 -13.21
CA ALA A 32 -20.31 -12.96 -11.81
C ALA A 32 -19.06 -13.80 -11.48
N ILE A 33 -18.48 -13.60 -10.30
CA ILE A 33 -17.23 -14.27 -9.90
C ILE A 33 -17.41 -15.80 -9.82
N GLU A 34 -18.62 -16.24 -9.48
CA GLU A 34 -19.02 -17.64 -9.35
C GLU A 34 -19.03 -18.38 -10.70
N GLU A 35 -19.15 -17.66 -11.81
CA GLU A 35 -19.04 -18.22 -13.17
C GLU A 35 -17.57 -18.39 -13.60
N LEU A 36 -16.65 -17.64 -12.98
CA LEU A 36 -15.22 -17.63 -13.31
C LEU A 36 -14.40 -18.57 -12.43
N ILE A 37 -14.78 -18.72 -11.16
CA ILE A 37 -14.02 -19.46 -10.16
C ILE A 37 -14.96 -20.43 -9.42
N PRO A 38 -14.64 -21.74 -9.36
CA PRO A 38 -15.45 -22.69 -8.60
C PRO A 38 -15.55 -22.29 -7.12
N ASN A 39 -16.74 -22.44 -6.54
CA ASN A 39 -17.04 -22.01 -5.16
C ASN A 39 -16.06 -22.53 -4.10
N SER A 40 -15.47 -23.72 -4.29
CA SER A 40 -14.48 -24.30 -3.37
C SER A 40 -13.20 -23.47 -3.26
N PHE A 41 -12.92 -22.60 -4.22
CA PHE A 41 -11.74 -21.72 -4.25
C PHE A 41 -12.07 -20.27 -3.90
N LEU A 42 -13.35 -19.93 -3.68
CA LEU A 42 -13.74 -18.58 -3.30
C LEU A 42 -13.41 -18.31 -1.84
N ARG A 43 -13.01 -17.07 -1.56
CA ARG A 43 -12.65 -16.63 -0.22
C ARG A 43 -13.91 -16.25 0.56
N CYS A 44 -14.11 -16.87 1.72
CA CYS A 44 -15.28 -16.59 2.58
C CYS A 44 -15.11 -15.38 3.52
N THR A 45 -13.91 -14.83 3.67
CA THR A 45 -13.62 -13.70 4.56
C THR A 45 -12.95 -12.58 3.78
N PRO A 46 -13.18 -11.30 4.09
CA PRO A 46 -12.46 -10.22 3.43
C PRO A 46 -10.96 -10.22 3.78
N LEU A 47 -10.17 -9.57 2.94
CA LEU A 47 -8.77 -9.26 3.23
C LEU A 47 -8.69 -8.28 4.41
N ARG A 48 -7.74 -8.49 5.32
CA ARG A 48 -7.41 -7.55 6.40
C ARG A 48 -6.48 -6.45 5.88
N LEU A 49 -6.86 -5.83 4.78
CA LEU A 49 -6.13 -4.71 4.20
C LEU A 49 -6.68 -3.39 4.77
N PRO A 50 -5.83 -2.37 4.95
CA PRO A 50 -6.27 -1.07 5.40
C PRO A 50 -7.05 -0.36 4.29
N GLU A 51 -8.07 0.38 4.69
CA GLU A 51 -8.95 1.18 3.83
C GLU A 51 -8.55 2.64 3.98
N LEU A 52 -7.81 3.16 3.00
CA LEU A 52 -7.14 4.47 3.04
C LEU A 52 -7.38 5.23 1.75
N SER A 53 -7.29 6.55 1.79
CA SER A 53 -7.22 7.38 0.58
C SER A 53 -5.81 7.40 -0.04
N GLU A 54 -5.70 7.80 -1.31
CA GLU A 54 -4.41 7.90 -2.01
C GLU A 54 -3.42 8.82 -1.28
N MET A 55 -3.91 9.95 -0.77
CA MET A 55 -3.13 10.92 -0.02
C MET A 55 -2.55 10.35 1.28
N GLU A 56 -3.30 9.48 1.96
CA GLU A 56 -2.85 8.84 3.19
C GLU A 56 -1.73 7.83 2.91
N VAL A 57 -1.87 7.06 1.83
CA VAL A 57 -0.85 6.11 1.37
C VAL A 57 0.43 6.85 0.98
N THR A 58 0.32 7.87 0.13
CA THR A 58 1.47 8.67 -0.34
C THR A 58 2.18 9.35 0.82
N ARG A 59 1.43 9.95 1.76
CA ARG A 59 2.01 10.58 2.96
C ARG A 59 2.74 9.56 3.84
N HIS A 60 2.16 8.37 4.02
CA HIS A 60 2.80 7.31 4.80
C HIS A 60 4.16 6.91 4.22
N PHE A 61 4.20 6.60 2.92
CA PHE A 61 5.44 6.14 2.28
C PHE A 61 6.49 7.25 2.15
N ASN A 62 6.09 8.51 1.92
CA ASN A 62 7.02 9.64 1.93
C ASN A 62 7.66 9.84 3.31
N LEU A 63 6.87 9.75 4.39
CA LEU A 63 7.43 9.85 5.76
C LEU A 63 8.28 8.65 6.14
N LEU A 64 8.02 7.48 5.55
CA LEU A 64 8.81 6.27 5.77
C LEU A 64 10.14 6.35 5.01
N SER A 65 10.16 6.86 3.78
CA SER A 65 11.39 6.98 2.98
C SER A 65 12.39 7.96 3.58
N GLU A 66 11.92 9.07 4.17
CA GLU A 66 12.78 10.01 4.92
C GLU A 66 13.48 9.40 6.14
N ARG A 67 13.07 8.20 6.56
CA ARG A 67 13.68 7.45 7.67
C ARG A 67 14.62 6.35 7.20
N SER A 68 14.74 6.15 5.91
CA SER A 68 15.69 5.21 5.31
C SER A 68 16.85 5.99 4.72
N PHE A 69 18.07 5.55 5.01
CA PHE A 69 19.26 6.02 4.30
C PHE A 69 19.46 5.19 3.04
N GLY A 70 19.79 5.83 1.93
CA GLY A 70 20.01 5.18 0.64
C GLY A 70 21.18 5.83 -0.11
N VAL A 71 21.61 5.18 -1.18
CA VAL A 71 22.74 5.63 -2.02
C VAL A 71 22.53 7.04 -2.60
N ASP A 72 21.27 7.42 -2.84
CA ASP A 72 20.90 8.75 -3.33
C ASP A 72 21.12 9.87 -2.29
N GLN A 73 21.23 9.50 -1.00
CA GLN A 73 21.39 10.46 0.10
C GLN A 73 22.85 10.68 0.49
N GLY A 74 23.76 9.80 0.08
CA GLY A 74 25.18 9.96 0.35
C GLY A 74 25.99 8.67 0.21
N PHE A 75 27.24 8.75 0.67
CA PHE A 75 28.19 7.65 0.55
C PHE A 75 27.73 6.40 1.29
N TYR A 76 27.65 5.26 0.59
CA TYR A 76 27.13 3.99 1.10
C TYR A 76 28.14 2.84 0.90
N PRO A 77 29.33 2.87 1.56
CA PRO A 77 30.46 1.99 1.25
C PRO A 77 30.30 0.57 1.81
N LEU A 78 29.32 -0.17 1.32
CA LEU A 78 29.18 -1.59 1.63
C LEU A 78 29.88 -2.42 0.55
N GLY A 79 31.04 -2.99 0.93
CA GLY A 79 31.81 -3.87 0.05
C GLY A 79 31.02 -5.10 -0.40
N SER A 80 31.34 -5.61 -1.60
CA SER A 80 30.67 -6.76 -2.24
C SER A 80 29.23 -6.56 -2.69
N CYS A 81 28.60 -5.41 -2.40
CA CYS A 81 27.22 -5.14 -2.83
C CYS A 81 27.15 -4.29 -4.12
N THR A 82 28.26 -3.66 -4.52
CA THR A 82 28.31 -2.70 -5.64
C THR A 82 27.17 -1.67 -5.53
N MET A 83 26.95 -1.18 -4.31
CA MET A 83 25.91 -0.20 -3.95
C MET A 83 26.35 1.22 -4.33
#